data_AF-A0A9P5ZSJ2-F1
#
_entry.id   AF-A0A9P5ZSJ2-F1
#
_cell.length_a   1.000
_cell.length_b   1.000
_cell.length_c   1.000
_cell.angle_alpha   90.00
_cell.angle_beta   90.00
_cell.angle_gamma   90.00
#
_symmetry.space_group_name_H-M   'P 1'
#
loop_
_entity.id
_entity.type
_entity.pdbx_description
1 polymer ?
#
loop_
_entity_poly.entity_id
_entity_poly.type
_entity_poly.pdbx_seq_one_letter_code
_entity_poly.pdbx_strand_id
1 'polypeptide(L)' 'MEEHKQRELRWIALMSSVPAPQARKSKKVKKLLVEGVPSSVRYLISISSAVENQPKYD' A
#
# COMPACT_ATOMS: atom_id res chain seq x y z
N MET A 1 12.87 17.42 -0.84
CA MET A 1 12.89 16.52 -2.02
C MET A 1 13.26 15.09 -1.63
N GLU A 2 14.40 14.86 -0.97
CA GLU A 2 14.86 13.50 -0.61
C GLU A 2 13.92 12.75 0.33
N GLU A 3 13.34 13.43 1.33
CA GLU A 3 12.40 12.81 2.27
C GLU A 3 11.10 12.33 1.61
N HIS A 4 10.63 13.05 0.59
CA HIS A 4 9.45 12.66 -0.19
C HIS A 4 9.73 11.36 -0.94
N LYS A 5 10.89 11.27 -1.60
CA LYS A 5 11.34 10.09 -2.32
C LYS A 5 11.52 8.88 -1.40
N GLN A 6 12.12 9.07 -0.23
CA GLN A 6 12.25 8.01 0.77
C GLN A 6 10.88 7.50 1.25
N ARG A 7 9.91 8.40 1.42
CA ARG A 7 8.54 8.02 1.81
C ARG A 7 7.87 7.18 0.72
N GLU A 8 7.99 7.58 -0.54
CA GLU A 8 7.51 6.80 -1.68
C GLU A 8 8.12 5.40 -1.72
N LEU A 9 9.45 5.29 -1.56
CA LEU A 9 10.13 3.99 -1.55
C LEU A 9 9.64 3.07 -0.43
N ARG A 10 9.41 3.61 0.77
CA ARG A 10 8.84 2.83 1.90
C ARG A 10 7.44 2.33 1.58
N TRP A 11 6.61 3.15 0.93
CA TRP A 11 5.27 2.77 0.50
C TRP A 11 5.28 1.68 -0.57
N ILE A 12 6.11 1.82 -1.61
CA ILE A 12 6.24 0.82 -2.69
C ILE A 12 6.70 -0.53 -2.12
N ALA A 13 7.72 -0.52 -1.26
CA ALA A 13 8.23 -1.73 -0.63
C ALA A 13 7.16 -2.40 0.26
N LEU A 14 6.37 -1.62 1.00
CA LEU A 14 5.29 -2.12 1.83
C LEU A 14 4.16 -2.75 1.00
N MET A 15 3.76 -2.09 -0.08
CA MET A 15 2.69 -2.57 -0.97
C MET A 15 3.07 -3.88 -1.66
N SER A 16 4.35 -4.07 -1.98
CA SER A 16 4.87 -5.32 -2.54
C SER A 16 4.92 -6.46 -1.51
N SER A 17 5.03 -6.12 -0.22
CA SER A 17 5.23 -7.10 0.86
C SER A 17 3.95 -7.45 1.63
N VAL A 18 2.93 -6.59 1.62
CA VAL A 18 1.73 -6.76 2.44
C VAL A 18 0.49 -6.90 1.55
N PRO A 19 -0.11 -8.10 1.48
CA PRO A 19 -1.38 -8.32 0.78
C PRO A 19 -2.49 -7.39 1.30
N ALA A 20 -3.41 -6.99 0.43
CA ALA A 20 -4.43 -5.98 0.75
C ALA A 20 -5.31 -6.34 1.98
N PRO A 21 -5.74 -7.60 2.18
CA PRO A 21 -6.50 -8.01 3.36
C PRO A 21 -5.71 -7.84 4.66
N GLN A 22 -4.39 -8.00 4.60
CA GLN A 22 -3.50 -7.94 5.77
C GLN A 22 -3.04 -6.51 6.06
N ALA A 23 -3.11 -5.61 5.06
CA ALA A 23 -2.69 -4.22 5.20
C ALA A 23 -3.41 -3.49 6.34
N ARG A 24 -4.72 -3.72 6.50
CA ARG A 24 -5.53 -3.11 7.58
C ARG A 24 -5.08 -3.50 9.00
N LYS A 25 -4.48 -4.69 9.15
CA LYS A 25 -4.00 -5.20 10.45
C LYS A 25 -2.54 -4.87 10.72
N SER A 26 -1.77 -4.48 9.71
CA SER A 26 -0.34 -4.20 9.82
C SER A 26 -0.08 -2.89 10.58
N LYS A 27 0.66 -2.98 11.69
CA LYS A 27 1.15 -1.81 12.44
C LYS A 27 2.02 -0.91 11.56
N LYS A 28 2.77 -1.50 10.62
CA LYS A 28 3.65 -0.79 9.69
C LYS A 28 2.86 0.07 8.69
N VAL A 29 1.75 -0.46 8.19
CA VAL A 29 0.81 0.28 7.33
C VAL A 29 0.16 1.43 8.10
N LYS A 30 -0.32 1.18 9.32
CA LYS A 30 -0.90 2.23 10.17
C LYS A 30 0.08 3.36 10.46
N LYS A 31 1.35 3.04 10.74
CA LYS A 31 2.40 4.05 10.94
C LYS A 31 2.60 4.90 9.68
N LEU A 32 2.73 4.27 8.51
CA LEU A 32 2.92 4.99 7.25
C LEU A 32 1.68 5.82 6.85
N LEU A 33 0.47 5.38 7.19
CA LEU A 33 -0.75 6.17 7.00
C LEU A 33 -0.72 7.46 7.82
N VAL A 34 -0.24 7.41 9.07
CA VAL A 34 -0.07 8.59 9.92
C VAL A 34 1.01 9.53 9.38
N GLU A 35 2.09 9.00 8.83
CA GLU A 35 3.14 9.77 8.15
C GLU A 35 2.68 10.37 6.80
N GLY A 36 1.52 9.92 6.30
CA GLY A 36 0.88 10.37 5.08
C GLY A 36 1.16 9.49 3.86
N VAL A 37 0.15 9.40 3.00
CA VAL A 37 0.20 8.66 1.73
C VAL A 37 0.59 9.60 0.59
N PRO A 38 1.73 9.36 -0.09
CA PRO A 38 2.10 10.10 -1.30
C PRO A 38 1.03 9.99 -2.39
N SER A 39 0.81 11.07 -3.13
CA SER A 39 -0.22 11.12 -4.19
C SER A 39 0.01 10.05 -5.27
N SER A 40 1.27 9.75 -5.59
CA SER A 40 1.69 8.74 -6.56
C SER A 40 1.25 7.31 -6.21
N VAL A 41 1.12 6.97 -4.93
CA VAL A 41 0.75 5.62 -4.47
C VAL A 41 -0.71 5.47 -4.04
N ARG A 42 -1.47 6.57 -3.87
CA ARG A 42 -2.90 6.51 -3.52
C ARG A 42 -3.72 5.71 -4.54
N TYR A 43 -3.41 5.89 -5.81
CA TYR A 43 -4.09 5.18 -6.89
C TYR A 43 -3.81 3.67 -6.85
N LEU A 44 -2.58 3.28 -6.51
CA LEU A 44 -2.17 1.88 -6.43
C LEU A 44 -2.88 1.13 -5.29
N ILE A 45 -3.13 1.79 -4.15
CA ILE A 45 -3.87 1.18 -3.01
C ILE A 45 -5.30 0.82 -3.43
N SER A 46 -5.92 1.68 -4.24
CA SER A 46 -7.28 1.47 -4.75
C SER A 46 -7.36 0.29 -5.71
N ILE A 47 -6.33 0.08 -6.54
CA ILE A 47 -6.30 -1.04 -7.50
C ILE A 47 -5.96 -2.36 -6.79
N SER A 48 -4.95 -2.38 -5.92
CA SER A 48 -4.54 -3.62 -5.24
C SER A 48 -5.65 -4.21 -4.36
N SER A 49 -6.56 -3.37 -3.83
CA SER A 49 -7.73 -3.86 -3.09
C SER A 49 -8.81 -4.47 -3.99
N ALA A 50 -8.84 -4.12 -5.28
CA ALA A 50 -9.83 -4.60 -6.24
C ALA A 50 -9.39 -5.90 -6.96
N VAL A 51 -8.08 -6.12 -7.14
CA VAL A 51 -7.56 -7.28 -7.88
C VAL A 51 -7.54 -8.57 -7.04
N GLU A 52 -7.49 -8.49 -5.71
CA GLU A 52 -7.44 -9.69 -4.84
C GLU A 52 -8.79 -10.44 -4.70
N ASN A 53 -9.86 -9.91 -5.30
CA ASN A 53 -11.20 -10.52 -5.33
C ASN A 53 -11.57 -11.03 -6.73
N GLN A 54 -10.61 -11.56 -7.47
CA GLN A 54 -10.94 -12.29 -8.70
C GLN A 54 -11.54 -13.65 -8.32
N PRO A 55 -12.81 -13.96 -8.66
CA PRO A 55 -13.35 -15.28 -8.45
C PRO A 55 -12.50 -16.28 -9.24
N LYS A 56 -11.91 -17.25 -8.55
CA LYS A 56 -11.39 -18.46 -9.20
C LYS A 56 -12.60 -19.20 -9.74
N TYR A 57 -12.80 -19.14 -11.05
CA TYR A 57 -13.65 -20.10 -11.74
C TYR A 57 -12.83 -21.40 -11.83
N ASP A 58 -13.32 -22.44 -11.14
CA ASP A 58 -12.91 -23.83 -11.29
C ASP A 58 -13.40 -24.37 -12.63
#